data_AF-A0A1F7WG90-F1
#
_entry.id   AF-A0A1F7WG90-F1
#
_cell.length_a   1.000
_cell.length_b   1.000
_cell.length_c   1.000
_cell.angle_alpha   90.00
_cell.angle_beta   90.00
_cell.angle_gamma   90.00
#
_symmetry.space_group_name_H-M   'P 1'
#
loop_
_entity.id
_entity.type
_entity.pdbx_description
1 polymer ?
#
loop_
_entity_poly.entity_id
_entity_poly.type
_entity_poly.pdbx_seq_one_letter_code
_entity_poly.pdbx_strand_id
1 'polypeptide(L)' 'MPMKDKAMHGGNDLKNLYCIYCTTKDGRLKSREEVRQGWINAVMGMRNIPRKQAEKEVDEQMKKMPAWKKG' A
#
# COMPACT_ATOMS: atom_id res chain seq x y z
N MET A 1 -0.21 10.69 -1.10
CA MET A 1 0.76 11.27 -0.15
C MET A 1 2.16 11.03 -0.73
N PRO A 2 2.95 12.07 -1.05
CA PRO A 2 4.34 11.88 -1.42
C PRO A 2 5.13 11.39 -0.20
N MET A 3 5.96 10.35 -0.39
CA MET A 3 6.90 9.88 0.63
C MET A 3 8.02 10.93 0.73
N LYS A 4 8.02 11.71 1.82
CA LYS A 4 8.97 12.84 2.00
C LYS A 4 10.36 12.38 2.40
N ASP A 5 10.44 11.28 3.15
CA ASP A 5 11.68 10.82 3.79
C ASP A 5 11.94 9.35 3.49
N LYS A 6 13.23 8.97 3.49
CA LYS A 6 13.72 7.59 3.32
C LYS A 6 13.01 6.60 4.26
N ALA A 7 12.65 7.05 5.46
CA ALA A 7 11.91 6.26 6.46
C ALA A 7 10.49 5.84 6.03
N MET A 8 9.92 6.51 5.03
CA MET A 8 8.62 6.14 4.47
C MET A 8 8.73 5.13 3.32
N HIS A 9 9.93 4.93 2.77
CA HIS A 9 10.17 3.96 1.70
C HIS A 9 10.52 2.58 2.24
N GLY A 10 10.03 1.55 1.57
CA GLY A 10 10.27 0.16 1.97
C GLY A 10 11.75 -0.17 2.10
N GLY A 11 12.13 -0.79 3.23
CA GLY A 11 13.53 -1.12 3.52
C GLY A 11 14.41 0.10 3.79
N ASN A 12 13.81 1.26 4.08
CA ASN A 12 14.49 2.55 4.11
C ASN A 12 15.28 2.79 2.81
N ASP A 13 14.73 2.47 1.63
CA ASP A 13 15.41 2.70 0.36
C ASP A 13 14.64 3.72 -0.49
N LEU A 14 15.23 4.88 -0.76
CA LEU A 14 14.64 5.94 -1.59
C LEU A 14 14.32 5.46 -3.01
N LYS A 15 14.97 4.39 -3.49
CA LYS A 15 14.68 3.77 -4.79
C LYS A 15 13.47 2.84 -4.75
N ASN A 16 13.00 2.46 -3.56
CA ASN A 16 11.82 1.62 -3.41
C ASN A 16 10.56 2.43 -3.73
N LEU A 17 9.83 2.00 -4.76
CA LEU A 17 8.60 2.65 -5.20
C LEU A 17 7.43 2.43 -4.24
N TYR A 18 7.59 1.53 -3.25
CA TYR A 18 6.57 1.16 -2.29
C TYR A 18 6.92 1.70 -0.89
N CYS A 19 5.90 2.07 -0.13
CA CYS A 19 6.10 2.56 1.23
C CYS A 19 6.39 1.41 2.22
N ILE A 20 6.92 1.76 3.39
CA ILE A 20 7.20 0.83 4.50
C ILE A 20 6.01 -0.06 4.91
N TYR A 21 4.78 0.39 4.66
CA TYR A 21 3.57 -0.37 5.01
C TYR A 21 3.28 -1.47 3.97
N CYS A 22 3.63 -1.22 2.71
CA CYS A 22 3.46 -2.15 1.59
C CYS A 22 4.59 -3.18 1.51
N THR A 23 5.72 -2.94 2.17
CA THR A 23 6.89 -3.82 2.11
C THR A 23 7.19 -4.51 3.44
N THR A 24 7.95 -5.60 3.40
CA THR A 24 8.58 -6.20 4.57
C THR A 24 9.69 -5.29 5.11
N LYS A 25 10.25 -5.64 6.27
CA LYS A 25 11.40 -4.93 6.86
C LYS A 25 12.61 -4.89 5.91
N ASP A 26 12.76 -5.91 5.08
CA ASP A 26 13.82 -6.02 4.06
C ASP A 26 13.49 -5.27 2.76
N GLY A 27 12.39 -4.51 2.72
CA GLY A 27 11.98 -3.73 1.54
C GLY A 27 11.33 -4.53 0.42
N ARG A 28 11.09 -5.83 0.61
CA ARG A 28 10.36 -6.66 -0.37
C ARG A 28 8.87 -6.35 -0.32
N LEU A 29 8.21 -6.22 -1.46
CA LEU A 29 6.77 -6.03 -1.51
C LEU A 29 6.07 -7.23 -0.84
N LYS A 30 5.14 -6.97 0.09
CA LYS A 30 4.32 -8.01 0.70
C LYS A 30 3.38 -8.64 -0.34
N SER A 31 2.75 -9.75 0.02
CA SER A 31 1.73 -10.35 -0.85
C SER A 31 0.58 -9.36 -1.11
N ARG A 32 -0.11 -9.55 -2.25
CA ARG A 32 -1.23 -8.69 -2.64
C ARG A 32 -2.30 -8.63 -1.54
N GLU A 33 -2.63 -9.76 -0.92
CA GLU A 33 -3.65 -9.83 0.13
C GLU A 33 -3.24 -9.09 1.40
N GLU A 34 -1.99 -9.24 1.84
CA GLU A 34 -1.47 -8.52 3.01
C GLU A 34 -1.49 -7.01 2.80
N VAL A 35 -1.05 -6.55 1.62
CA VAL A 35 -1.08 -5.11 1.30
C VAL A 35 -2.52 -4.61 1.21
N ARG A 36 -3.43 -5.39 0.60
CA ARG A 36 -4.84 -5.05 0.51
C ARG A 36 -5.45 -4.83 1.90
N GLN A 37 -5.28 -5.78 2.82
CA GLN A 37 -5.85 -5.70 4.17
C GLN A 37 -5.27 -4.52 4.96
N GLY A 38 -3.95 -4.32 4.90
CA GLY A 38 -3.31 -3.18 5.56
C GLY A 38 -3.79 -1.84 5.01
N TRP A 39 -3.96 -1.75 3.69
CA TRP A 39 -4.42 -0.53 3.03
C TRP A 39 -5.89 -0.23 3.33
N ILE A 40 -6.76 -1.25 3.36
CA ILE A 40 -8.17 -1.09 3.77
C ILE A 40 -8.24 -0.50 5.17
N ASN A 41 -7.51 -1.08 6.13
CA ASN A 41 -7.52 -0.62 7.52
C ASN A 41 -6.99 0.83 7.62
N ALA A 42 -5.94 1.18 6.87
CA ALA A 42 -5.41 2.53 6.83
C ALA A 42 -6.41 3.53 6.23
N VAL A 43 -7.07 3.19 5.13
CA VAL A 43 -8.08 4.02 4.48
C VAL A 43 -9.29 4.22 5.37
N MET A 44 -9.77 3.16 6.03
CA MET A 44 -10.84 3.25 7.02
C MET A 44 -10.48 4.21 8.14
N GLY A 45 -9.27 4.08 8.72
CA GLY A 45 -8.81 4.95 9.81
C GLY A 45 -8.59 6.41 9.39
N MET A 46 -8.04 6.65 8.20
CA MET A 46 -7.74 7.99 7.71
C MET A 46 -8.98 8.75 7.24
N ARG A 47 -9.95 8.05 6.62
CA ARG A 47 -11.11 8.67 5.98
C ARG A 47 -12.42 8.45 6.74
N ASN A 48 -12.41 7.65 7.80
CA ASN A 48 -13.58 7.27 8.59
C ASN A 48 -14.74 6.76 7.69
N ILE A 49 -14.40 5.88 6.75
CA ILE A 49 -15.35 5.27 5.81
C ILE A 49 -15.58 3.78 6.13
N PRO A 50 -16.76 3.23 5.77
CA PRO A 50 -17.05 1.83 6.02
C PRO A 50 -16.15 0.91 5.19
N ARG A 51 -15.88 -0.27 5.74
CA ARG A 51 -14.99 -1.28 5.14
C ARG A 51 -15.29 -1.57 3.67
N LYS A 52 -16.56 -1.73 3.31
CA LYS A 52 -16.99 -2.01 1.93
C LYS A 52 -16.58 -0.91 0.94
N GLN A 53 -16.61 0.34 1.38
CA GLN A 53 -16.16 1.46 0.55
C GLN A 53 -14.63 1.48 0.45
N ALA A 54 -13.93 1.27 1.57
CA ALA A 54 -12.47 1.18 1.60
C ALA A 54 -11.96 0.02 0.72
N GLU A 55 -12.60 -1.14 0.75
CA GLU A 55 -12.30 -2.30 -0.10
C GLU A 55 -12.39 -1.93 -1.59
N LYS A 56 -13.49 -1.30 -2.01
CA LYS A 56 -13.66 -0.87 -3.41
C LYS A 56 -12.59 0.15 -3.83
N GLU A 57 -12.30 1.14 -2.99
CA GLU A 57 -11.27 2.14 -3.28
C GLU A 57 -9.88 1.50 -3.37
N VAL A 58 -9.51 0.65 -2.42
CA VAL A 58 -8.23 -0.05 -2.40
C VAL A 58 -8.11 -0.96 -3.62
N ASP A 59 -9.14 -1.75 -3.95
CA ASP A 59 -9.09 -2.66 -5.10
C ASP A 59 -8.90 -1.92 -6.43
N GLU A 60 -9.59 -0.79 -6.62
CA GLU A 60 -9.42 0.06 -7.80
C GLU A 60 -8.03 0.71 -7.86
N GLN A 61 -7.44 1.07 -6.73
CA GLN A 61 -6.07 1.57 -6.68
C GLN A 61 -5.03 0.46 -6.92
N MET A 62 -5.26 -0.74 -6.39
CA MET A 62 -4.38 -1.89 -6.57
C MET A 62 -4.31 -2.31 -8.04
N LYS A 63 -5.43 -2.26 -8.79
CA LYS A 63 -5.44 -2.50 -10.25
C LYS A 63 -4.54 -1.54 -11.03
N LYS A 64 -4.34 -0.32 -10.53
CA LYS A 64 -3.51 0.71 -11.16
C LYS A 64 -2.02 0.56 -10.84
N MET A 65 -1.66 -0.24 -9.83
CA MET A 65 -0.26 -0.42 -9.44
C MET A 65 0.47 -1.39 -10.38
N PRO A 66 1.66 -1.04 -10.90
CA PRO A 66 2.40 -1.89 -11.82
C PRO A 66 2.77 -3.26 -11.24
N ALA A 67 2.98 -3.38 -9.92
CA ALA A 67 3.22 -4.68 -9.27
C ALA A 67 2.06 -5.67 -9.38
N TRP A 68 0.81 -5.18 -9.45
CA TRP A 68 -0.39 -6.02 -9.50
C TRP A 68 -1.18 -5.82 -10.79
N LYS A 69 -0.64 -5.05 -11.75
CA LYS A 69 -1.18 -4.85 -13.10
C LYS A 69 -1.00 -6.08 -14.00
N LYS A 70 -0.64 -7.25 -13.46
CA LYS A 70 -0.48 -8.45 -14.26
C LYS A 70 -1.83 -9.11 -14.54
N GLY A 71 -2.28 -8.95 -15.79
CA GLY A 71 -3.07 -9.90 -16.58
C GLY A 71 -4.46 -10.20 -16.06
#